data_AF-A0A7J8C9S7-F1
#
_entry.id   AF-A0A7J8C9S7-F1
#
_cell.length_a   1.000
_cell.length_b   1.000
_cell.length_c   1.000
_cell.angle_alpha   90.00
_cell.angle_beta   90.00
_cell.angle_gamma   90.00
#
_symmetry.space_group_name_H-M   'P 1'
#
loop_
_entity.id
_entity.type
_entity.pdbx_description
1 polymer ?
#
loop_
_entity_poly.entity_id
_entity_poly.type
_entity_poly.pdbx_seq_one_letter_code
_entity_poly.pdbx_strand_id
1 'polypeptide(L)'
;MFQIDKAEDVASEEEKEENGFEERKDEDSDDGGGWITPSNIKQIQRDFEQCTIPKDVRVGCVTTDFAMQNVLLQMGLHVLAVNGMLIREARSYLLRCHGCFRTTSDMSRVFCSHCGNKTLKKVSVTVSDNGTLCMHFSRNPKVLNPRGLRYSLPTPKGGKYAVNPHLTEDQRFPQLRLSRKARQKTDVFASDYVAGISPFAENDISSRSATLQVRDNALGAGRRRLNPNASRKKFVKKR
;
A
#
# COMPACT_ATOMS: atom_id res chain seq x y z
N MET A 1 -62.43 -41.14 32.24
CA MET A 1 -61.24 -42.00 32.34
C MET A 1 -60.05 -41.08 32.50
N PHE A 2 -59.51 -41.06 33.72
CA PHE A 2 -58.35 -40.33 34.25
C PHE A 2 -58.38 -38.79 34.30
N GLN A 3 -58.79 -38.31 35.49
CA GLN A 3 -58.35 -37.07 36.15
C GLN A 3 -56.87 -37.16 36.58
N ILE A 4 -56.32 -35.98 36.93
CA ILE A 4 -55.29 -35.60 37.93
C ILE A 4 -54.45 -34.47 37.30
N ASP A 5 -54.83 -33.18 37.45
CA ASP A 5 -54.48 -32.20 38.52
C ASP A 5 -52.96 -31.86 38.49
N LYS A 6 -52.43 -30.61 38.57
CA LYS A 6 -52.84 -29.44 39.36
C LYS A 6 -51.90 -28.22 39.09
N ALA A 7 -52.44 -27.00 39.26
CA ALA A 7 -51.82 -25.74 39.75
C ALA A 7 -50.71 -25.04 38.92
N GLU A 8 -50.60 -23.72 38.78
CA GLU A 8 -51.09 -22.55 39.53
C GLU A 8 -51.12 -21.27 38.66
N ASP A 9 -52.01 -20.34 39.02
CA ASP A 9 -52.17 -18.98 38.49
C ASP A 9 -50.94 -18.07 38.72
N VAL A 10 -50.79 -17.00 37.93
CA VAL A 10 -50.65 -15.59 38.38
C VAL A 10 -50.55 -14.65 37.17
N ALA A 11 -51.46 -13.67 37.15
CA ALA A 11 -51.45 -12.51 36.28
C ALA A 11 -50.46 -11.43 36.77
N SER A 12 -49.87 -10.66 35.86
CA SER A 12 -49.67 -9.20 36.03
C SER A 12 -49.18 -8.57 34.74
N GLU A 13 -49.92 -7.55 34.32
CA GLU A 13 -49.60 -6.61 33.26
C GLU A 13 -48.63 -5.52 33.77
N GLU A 14 -48.07 -4.80 32.80
CA GLU A 14 -47.40 -3.49 32.89
C GLU A 14 -45.96 -3.46 33.39
N GLU A 15 -45.00 -3.18 32.49
CA GLU A 15 -44.18 -1.94 32.56
C GLU A 15 -43.85 -1.48 31.12
N LYS A 16 -44.28 -0.25 30.80
CA LYS A 16 -43.87 0.50 29.60
C LYS A 16 -42.50 1.11 29.88
N GLU A 17 -41.48 0.74 29.10
CA GLU A 17 -40.29 1.58 28.94
C GLU A 17 -40.28 2.19 27.53
N GLU A 18 -40.59 3.47 27.47
CA GLU A 18 -40.20 4.36 26.39
C GLU A 18 -38.68 4.35 26.24
N ASN A 19 -38.18 3.82 25.13
CA ASN A 19 -36.84 4.15 24.67
C ASN A 19 -36.97 4.88 23.35
N GLY A 20 -36.96 6.22 23.45
CA GLY A 20 -36.78 7.14 22.35
C GLY A 20 -35.50 6.80 21.62
N PHE A 21 -35.65 6.16 20.45
CA PHE A 21 -34.59 6.01 19.48
C PHE A 21 -34.39 7.38 18.83
N GLU A 22 -33.61 8.23 19.48
CA GLU A 22 -33.08 9.43 18.85
C GLU A 22 -32.27 8.98 17.64
N GLU A 23 -32.83 9.24 16.46
CA GLU A 23 -32.16 9.19 15.17
C GLU A 23 -30.86 9.99 15.26
N ARG A 24 -29.75 9.29 15.48
CA ARG A 24 -28.47 9.79 14.99
C ARG A 24 -28.56 9.75 13.48
N LYS A 25 -28.94 10.89 12.92
CA LYS A 25 -28.61 11.25 11.55
C LYS A 25 -27.10 11.13 11.39
N ASP A 26 -26.66 9.97 10.91
CA ASP A 26 -25.40 9.85 10.19
C ASP A 26 -25.56 10.63 8.88
N GLU A 27 -25.44 11.96 8.95
CA GLU A 27 -25.20 12.82 7.79
C GLU A 27 -23.72 12.69 7.38
N ASP A 28 -23.32 11.46 7.01
CA ASP A 28 -22.19 11.17 6.12
C ASP A 28 -22.78 10.46 4.88
N SER A 29 -23.75 11.11 4.27
CA SER A 29 -24.12 10.83 2.88
C SER A 29 -23.13 11.54 1.96
N ASP A 30 -21.83 11.22 2.09
CA ASP A 30 -20.82 11.62 1.12
C ASP A 30 -20.79 10.61 -0.04
N ASP A 31 -21.67 10.92 -0.99
CA ASP A 31 -21.37 10.98 -2.42
C ASP A 31 -21.26 9.67 -3.24
N GLY A 32 -22.34 9.40 -3.98
CA GLY A 32 -22.36 8.52 -5.15
C GLY A 32 -21.56 9.04 -6.36
N GLY A 33 -20.72 10.06 -6.20
CA GLY A 33 -19.95 10.78 -7.22
C GLY A 33 -18.52 10.28 -7.49
N GLY A 34 -18.13 9.10 -6.99
CA GLY A 34 -16.77 8.56 -7.16
C GLY A 34 -16.48 7.75 -8.44
N TRP A 35 -17.42 7.65 -9.38
CA TRP A 35 -17.28 6.76 -10.54
C TRP A 35 -16.43 7.40 -11.65
N ILE A 36 -15.43 6.69 -12.18
CA ILE A 36 -14.74 7.09 -13.43
C ILE A 36 -15.62 6.66 -14.62
N THR A 37 -16.22 7.62 -15.31
CA THR A 37 -17.10 7.43 -16.47
C THR A 37 -16.44 7.95 -17.75
N PRO A 38 -16.84 7.48 -18.95
CA PRO A 38 -16.34 8.05 -20.20
C PRO A 38 -16.57 9.57 -20.33
N SER A 39 -17.63 10.08 -19.69
CA SER A 39 -17.97 11.50 -19.64
C SER A 39 -17.00 12.30 -18.77
N ASN A 40 -16.49 11.72 -17.67
CA ASN A 40 -15.60 12.42 -16.76
C ASN A 40 -14.11 12.11 -16.95
N ILE A 41 -13.70 11.06 -17.66
CA ILE A 41 -12.28 10.70 -17.78
C ILE A 41 -11.45 11.84 -18.39
N LYS A 42 -12.00 12.52 -19.41
CA LYS A 42 -11.39 13.71 -20.01
C LYS A 42 -11.44 14.91 -19.09
N GLN A 43 -12.45 15.00 -18.22
CA GLN A 43 -12.54 16.07 -17.23
C GLN A 43 -11.54 15.84 -16.11
N ILE A 44 -11.40 14.64 -15.58
CA ILE A 44 -10.41 14.27 -14.56
C ILE A 44 -8.99 14.44 -15.09
N GLN A 45 -8.72 14.06 -16.35
CA GLN A 45 -7.45 14.36 -17.02
C GLN A 45 -7.23 15.86 -17.16
N ARG A 46 -8.27 16.63 -17.56
CA ARG A 46 -8.19 18.08 -17.67
C ARG A 46 -8.11 18.81 -16.34
N ASP A 47 -8.73 18.35 -15.27
CA ASP A 47 -8.63 18.92 -13.93
C ASP A 47 -7.21 18.69 -13.39
N PHE A 48 -6.60 17.57 -13.78
CA PHE A 48 -5.17 17.33 -13.66
C PHE A 48 -4.29 18.24 -14.52
N GLU A 49 -4.83 18.91 -15.56
CA GLU A 49 -4.13 19.77 -16.52
C GLU A 49 -4.53 21.26 -16.44
N GLN A 50 -5.63 21.60 -15.74
CA GLN A 50 -6.24 22.92 -15.79
C GLN A 50 -5.47 23.90 -14.90
N CYS A 51 -4.74 24.77 -15.58
CA CYS A 51 -3.94 25.83 -15.01
C CYS A 51 -4.81 27.02 -14.59
N THR A 52 -5.06 27.19 -13.29
CA THR A 52 -5.31 28.54 -12.77
C THR A 52 -3.96 29.15 -12.42
N ILE A 53 -3.49 30.08 -13.27
CA ILE A 53 -2.25 30.80 -13.01
C ILE A 53 -2.51 31.66 -11.77
N PRO A 54 -1.83 31.43 -10.64
CA PRO A 54 -1.95 32.28 -9.47
C PRO A 54 -1.49 33.70 -9.86
N LYS A 55 -2.38 34.68 -9.76
CA LYS A 55 -2.16 36.06 -10.24
C LYS A 55 -1.01 36.80 -9.53
N ASP A 56 -0.45 36.23 -8.46
CA ASP A 56 0.48 36.89 -7.54
C ASP A 56 1.84 36.17 -7.38
N VAL A 57 2.18 35.24 -8.29
CA VAL A 57 3.41 34.42 -8.19
C VAL A 57 4.37 34.80 -9.33
N ARG A 58 5.48 35.48 -8.98
CA ARG A 58 6.52 35.88 -9.95
C ARG A 58 7.52 34.77 -10.30
N VAL A 59 7.82 33.90 -9.35
CA VAL A 59 8.78 32.79 -9.51
C VAL A 59 8.16 31.55 -8.86
N GLY A 60 8.16 30.42 -9.58
CA GLY A 60 7.67 29.15 -9.06
C GLY A 60 8.48 27.98 -9.61
N CYS A 61 8.73 26.98 -8.78
CA CYS A 61 9.42 25.75 -9.19
C CYS A 61 8.40 24.67 -9.55
N VAL A 62 8.56 24.04 -10.72
CA VAL A 62 7.73 22.91 -11.15
C VAL A 62 8.48 21.62 -10.85
N THR A 63 7.92 20.77 -9.99
CA THR A 63 8.52 19.50 -9.58
C THR A 63 7.45 18.48 -9.22
N THR A 64 7.66 17.21 -9.58
CA THR A 64 6.81 16.08 -9.18
C THR A 64 7.35 15.31 -7.98
N ASP A 65 8.54 15.66 -7.47
CA ASP A 65 9.14 14.99 -6.31
C ASP A 65 8.65 15.63 -5.00
N PHE A 66 7.88 14.86 -4.23
CA PHE A 66 7.36 15.29 -2.92
C PHE A 66 8.46 15.72 -1.95
N ALA A 67 9.66 15.15 -2.01
CA ALA A 67 10.75 15.56 -1.14
C ALA A 67 11.18 17.00 -1.42
N MET A 68 11.36 17.34 -2.70
CA MET A 68 11.65 18.71 -3.12
C MET A 68 10.50 19.66 -2.79
N GLN A 69 9.24 19.28 -3.07
CA GLN A 69 8.07 20.12 -2.78
C GLN A 69 8.00 20.48 -1.28
N ASN A 70 8.24 19.51 -0.39
CA ASN A 70 8.23 19.74 1.06
C ASN A 70 9.31 20.73 1.50
N VAL A 71 10.54 20.61 0.95
CA VAL A 71 11.65 21.53 1.28
C VAL A 71 11.38 22.93 0.74
N LEU A 72 10.88 23.05 -0.49
CA LEU A 72 10.57 24.34 -1.11
C LEU A 72 9.47 25.09 -0.34
N LEU A 73 8.41 24.38 0.08
CA LEU A 73 7.37 24.95 0.94
C LEU A 73 7.93 25.40 2.30
N GLN A 74 8.83 24.62 2.92
CA GLN A 74 9.51 25.02 4.16
C GLN A 74 10.42 26.24 3.99
N MET A 75 10.99 26.43 2.80
CA MET A 75 11.77 27.62 2.46
C MET A 75 10.89 28.84 2.11
N GLY A 76 9.57 28.69 2.06
CA GLY A 76 8.64 29.74 1.63
C GLY A 76 8.69 30.03 0.13
N LEU A 77 9.19 29.09 -0.68
CA LEU A 77 9.22 29.21 -2.14
C LEU A 77 7.93 28.67 -2.75
N HIS A 78 7.44 29.33 -3.79
CA HIS A 78 6.26 28.88 -4.51
C HIS A 78 6.57 27.61 -5.33
N VAL A 79 5.78 26.58 -5.09
CA VAL A 79 5.84 25.33 -5.84
C VAL A 79 4.61 25.23 -6.73
N LEU A 80 4.84 24.95 -8.01
CA LEU A 80 3.79 24.75 -9.00
C LEU A 80 3.69 23.27 -9.32
N ALA A 81 2.45 22.77 -9.40
CA ALA A 81 2.18 21.45 -9.95
C ALA A 81 2.42 21.44 -11.47
N VAL A 82 2.42 20.26 -12.10
CA VAL A 82 2.66 20.10 -13.55
C VAL A 82 1.62 20.86 -14.39
N ASN A 83 0.43 21.06 -13.84
CA ASN A 83 -0.65 21.89 -14.39
C ASN A 83 -0.57 23.36 -13.98
N GLY A 84 0.56 23.87 -13.52
CA GLY A 84 0.75 25.30 -13.23
C GLY A 84 -0.06 25.84 -12.03
N MET A 85 -0.75 25.00 -11.27
CA MET A 85 -1.45 25.40 -10.04
C MET A 85 -0.47 25.59 -8.89
N LEU A 86 -0.71 26.59 -8.04
CA LEU A 86 0.07 26.80 -6.82
C LEU A 86 -0.28 25.73 -5.77
N ILE A 87 0.73 24.99 -5.33
CA ILE A 87 0.60 24.04 -4.23
C ILE A 87 0.68 24.83 -2.92
N ARG A 88 -0.43 24.88 -2.16
CA ARG A 88 -0.48 25.50 -0.83
C ARG A 88 -0.18 24.50 0.28
N GLU A 89 -0.74 23.31 0.17
CA GLU A 89 -0.51 22.23 1.12
C GLU A 89 -0.10 20.97 0.37
N ALA A 90 0.94 20.32 0.86
CA ALA A 90 1.40 19.04 0.33
C ALA A 90 1.11 17.94 1.35
N ARG A 91 0.15 17.06 1.05
CA ARG A 91 -0.06 15.83 1.81
C ARG A 91 0.69 14.68 1.15
N SER A 92 1.71 14.20 1.84
CA SER A 92 2.57 13.12 1.37
C SER A 92 2.71 12.03 2.42
N TYR A 93 3.48 11.00 2.11
CA TYR A 93 3.83 9.95 3.05
C TYR A 93 5.35 9.85 3.16
N LEU A 94 5.83 9.58 4.37
CA LEU A 94 7.21 9.22 4.63
C LEU A 94 7.30 7.89 5.38
N LEU A 95 8.49 7.32 5.41
CA LEU A 95 8.81 6.17 6.23
C LEU A 95 9.53 6.63 7.51
N ARG A 96 9.01 6.26 8.67
CA ARG A 96 9.63 6.51 9.97
C ARG A 96 10.02 5.20 10.63
N CYS A 97 11.26 5.10 11.11
CA CYS A 97 11.70 3.97 11.91
C CYS A 97 11.08 4.04 13.30
N HIS A 98 10.46 2.96 13.78
CA HIS A 98 9.92 2.93 15.16
C HIS A 98 10.98 2.60 16.23
N GLY A 99 12.18 2.17 15.84
CA GLY A 99 13.27 1.86 16.77
C GLY A 99 14.19 3.06 17.04
N CYS A 100 14.69 3.71 15.98
CA CYS A 100 15.62 4.85 16.09
C CYS A 100 14.99 6.20 15.70
N PHE A 101 13.69 6.23 15.41
CA PHE A 101 12.88 7.43 15.12
C PHE A 101 13.29 8.28 13.91
N ARG A 102 14.34 7.89 13.17
CA ARG A 102 14.74 8.55 11.92
C ARG A 102 13.69 8.36 10.84
N THR A 103 13.45 9.44 10.08
CA THR A 103 12.55 9.48 8.92
C THR A 103 13.32 9.41 7.60
N THR A 104 12.67 8.92 6.56
CA THR A 104 13.14 8.96 5.17
C THR A 104 11.96 9.18 4.24
N SER A 105 12.15 10.00 3.19
CA SER A 105 11.16 10.25 2.14
C SER A 105 11.15 9.16 1.06
N ASP A 106 12.18 8.31 1.00
CA ASP A 106 12.30 7.25 0.01
C ASP A 106 11.33 6.10 0.33
N MET A 107 10.20 6.07 -0.39
CA MET A 107 9.11 5.10 -0.22
C MET A 107 9.45 3.69 -0.70
N SER A 108 10.58 3.51 -1.40
CA SER A 108 11.05 2.19 -1.86
C SER A 108 11.79 1.41 -0.76
N ARG A 109 12.22 2.11 0.31
CA ARG A 109 13.04 1.51 1.36
C ARG A 109 12.24 0.55 2.24
N VAL A 110 12.95 -0.49 2.65
CA VAL A 110 12.46 -1.52 3.56
C VAL A 110 13.27 -1.54 4.86
N PHE A 111 14.58 -1.29 4.77
CA PHE A 111 15.50 -1.18 5.89
C PHE A 111 15.76 0.29 6.24
N CYS A 112 15.91 0.58 7.52
CA CYS A 112 16.27 1.90 8.01
C CYS A 112 17.74 2.20 7.67
N SER A 113 18.03 3.33 7.03
CA SER A 113 19.40 3.75 6.70
C SER A 113 20.30 4.00 7.92
N HIS A 114 19.71 4.33 9.07
CA HIS A 114 20.48 4.66 10.27
C HIS A 114 20.81 3.42 11.12
N CYS A 115 19.85 2.51 11.32
CA CYS A 115 20.02 1.36 12.21
C CYS A 115 20.01 0.00 11.51
N GLY A 116 19.88 -0.04 10.17
CA GLY A 116 19.87 -1.26 9.36
C GLY A 116 18.64 -2.16 9.52
N ASN A 117 17.82 -1.95 10.55
CA ASN A 117 16.67 -2.80 10.86
C ASN A 117 15.49 -2.56 9.90
N LYS A 118 14.73 -3.63 9.65
CA LYS A 118 13.47 -3.60 8.86
C LYS A 118 12.29 -3.10 9.70
N THR A 119 12.38 -1.84 10.14
CA THR A 119 11.49 -1.25 11.16
C THR A 119 10.77 0.01 10.67
N LEU A 120 10.83 0.29 9.36
CA LEU A 120 10.16 1.43 8.74
C LEU A 120 8.63 1.27 8.75
N LYS A 121 7.92 2.35 9.07
CA LYS A 121 6.45 2.46 9.06
C LYS A 121 6.04 3.70 8.28
N LYS A 122 5.02 3.55 7.43
CA LYS A 122 4.45 4.64 6.64
C LYS A 122 3.65 5.58 7.55
N VAL A 123 3.96 6.87 7.49
CA VAL A 123 3.29 7.95 8.24
C VAL A 123 2.89 9.03 7.24
N SER A 124 1.66 9.53 7.33
CA SER A 124 1.22 10.67 6.52
C SER A 124 1.72 11.98 7.11
N VAL A 125 2.12 12.89 6.23
CA VAL A 125 2.66 14.19 6.59
C VAL A 125 1.95 15.26 5.77
N THR A 126 1.62 16.36 6.43
CA THR A 126 1.13 17.58 5.79
C THR A 126 2.17 18.67 5.98
N VAL A 127 2.54 19.35 4.90
CA VAL A 127 3.31 20.59 4.96
C VAL A 127 2.37 21.72 4.58
N SER A 128 2.14 22.64 5.51
CA SER A 128 1.34 23.85 5.27
C SER A 128 2.17 24.93 4.60
N ASP A 129 1.50 25.95 4.08
CA ASP A 129 2.09 27.15 3.48
C ASP A 129 3.05 27.91 4.43
N ASN A 130 2.79 27.87 5.73
CA ASN A 130 3.65 28.40 6.78
C ASN A 130 4.95 27.60 6.99
N GLY A 131 5.18 26.54 6.21
CA GLY A 131 6.35 25.65 6.34
C GLY A 131 6.28 24.68 7.52
N THR A 132 5.18 24.66 8.28
CA THR A 132 5.00 23.75 9.41
C THR A 132 4.75 22.32 8.93
N LEU A 133 5.50 21.37 9.51
CA LEU A 133 5.41 19.95 9.16
C LEU A 133 4.61 19.20 10.23
N CYS A 134 3.43 18.73 9.85
CA CYS A 134 2.51 18.00 10.73
C CYS A 134 2.53 16.50 10.38
N MET A 135 2.99 15.65 11.31
CA MET A 135 2.99 14.19 11.16
C MET A 135 1.74 13.57 11.80
N HIS A 136 1.01 12.77 11.04
CA HIS A 136 -0.21 12.09 11.51
C HIS A 136 0.09 10.63 11.85
N PHE A 137 0.26 10.34 13.13
CA PHE A 137 0.53 8.98 13.62
C PHE A 137 -0.74 8.14 13.69
N SER A 138 -0.67 6.90 13.20
CA SER A 138 -1.74 5.93 13.40
C SER A 138 -1.69 5.37 14.83
N ARG A 139 -2.82 5.46 15.54
CA ARG A 139 -3.02 4.84 16.86
C ARG A 139 -3.45 3.37 16.78
N ASN A 140 -3.54 2.79 15.58
CA ASN A 140 -3.99 1.43 15.40
C ASN A 140 -2.96 0.41 15.93
N PRO A 141 -3.30 -0.40 16.96
CA PRO A 141 -2.36 -1.36 17.56
C PRO A 141 -1.83 -2.41 16.57
N LYS A 142 -2.53 -2.67 15.47
CA LYS A 142 -2.09 -3.62 14.43
C LYS A 142 -0.82 -3.14 13.70
N VAL A 143 -0.50 -1.85 13.72
CA VAL A 143 0.67 -1.28 13.04
C VAL A 143 1.97 -1.73 13.70
N LEU A 144 1.99 -1.81 15.03
CA LEU A 144 3.15 -2.20 15.86
C LEU A 144 2.91 -3.55 16.54
N ASN A 145 2.47 -4.55 15.78
CA ASN A 145 2.26 -5.89 16.28
C ASN A 145 3.51 -6.77 16.07
N PRO A 146 4.10 -7.38 17.13
CA PRO A 146 5.29 -8.23 17.02
C PRO A 146 5.01 -9.64 16.46
N ARG A 147 3.73 -10.02 16.25
CA ARG A 147 3.35 -11.34 15.74
C ARG A 147 3.99 -11.64 14.38
N GLY A 148 4.61 -12.81 14.27
CA GLY A 148 5.23 -13.32 13.04
C GLY A 148 6.61 -12.76 12.73
N LEU A 149 7.20 -11.94 13.62
CA LEU A 149 8.57 -11.46 13.47
C LEU A 149 9.62 -12.47 13.97
N ARG A 150 9.29 -13.28 14.98
CA ARG A 150 10.18 -14.31 15.54
C ARG A 150 9.84 -15.70 15.00
N TYR A 151 10.78 -16.29 14.28
CA TYR A 151 10.70 -17.64 13.73
C TYR A 151 12.12 -18.20 13.50
N SER A 152 12.24 -19.52 13.39
CA SER A 152 13.54 -20.17 13.16
C SER A 152 14.03 -19.92 11.74
N LEU A 153 15.26 -19.42 11.62
CA LEU A 153 15.92 -19.20 10.33
C LEU A 153 16.63 -20.49 9.88
N PRO A 154 16.69 -20.77 8.56
CA PRO A 154 17.51 -21.85 8.03
C PRO A 154 18.99 -21.55 8.23
N THR A 155 19.83 -22.60 8.19
CA THR A 155 21.28 -22.43 8.21
C THR A 155 21.75 -21.63 6.99
N PRO A 156 22.77 -20.75 7.15
CA PRO A 156 23.30 -19.98 6.04
C PRO A 156 23.95 -20.91 5.02
N LYS A 157 23.56 -20.76 3.75
CA LYS A 157 24.10 -21.57 2.64
C LYS A 157 24.74 -20.67 1.58
N GLY A 158 25.85 -21.13 1.03
CA GLY A 158 26.54 -20.51 -0.10
C GLY A 158 26.29 -21.23 -1.43
N GLY A 159 26.90 -20.73 -2.50
CA GLY A 159 26.85 -21.33 -3.84
C GLY A 159 25.91 -20.62 -4.82
N LYS A 160 25.93 -21.07 -6.08
CA LYS A 160 25.25 -20.40 -7.21
C LYS A 160 23.72 -20.37 -7.11
N TYR A 161 23.13 -21.27 -6.31
CA TYR A 161 21.68 -21.46 -6.21
C TYR A 161 21.13 -21.23 -4.79
N ALA A 162 21.96 -20.74 -3.86
CA ALA A 162 21.52 -20.49 -2.50
C ALA A 162 20.59 -19.27 -2.43
N VAL A 163 19.43 -19.44 -1.79
CA VAL A 163 18.45 -18.36 -1.57
C VAL A 163 18.23 -18.23 -0.07
N ASN A 164 19.00 -17.36 0.56
CA ASN A 164 18.86 -17.06 1.99
C ASN A 164 17.77 -15.99 2.22
N PRO A 165 17.13 -15.94 3.39
CA PRO A 165 16.22 -14.84 3.75
C PRO A 165 16.92 -13.47 3.65
N HIS A 166 16.19 -12.44 3.26
CA HIS A 166 16.70 -11.06 3.13
C HIS A 166 16.63 -10.32 4.47
N LEU A 167 17.78 -10.10 5.10
CA LEU A 167 17.92 -9.59 6.47
C LEU A 167 18.56 -8.21 6.54
N THR A 168 19.44 -7.85 5.59
CA THR A 168 20.11 -6.53 5.52
C THR A 168 20.02 -5.95 4.11
N GLU A 169 20.15 -4.63 3.98
CA GLU A 169 20.03 -3.94 2.68
C GLU A 169 21.14 -4.28 1.68
N ASP A 170 22.35 -4.53 2.18
CA ASP A 170 23.57 -4.82 1.45
C ASP A 170 23.80 -6.33 1.24
N GLN A 171 22.78 -7.14 1.54
CA GLN A 171 22.88 -8.58 1.42
C GLN A 171 23.12 -9.02 -0.03
N ARG A 172 24.21 -9.75 -0.24
CA ARG A 172 24.57 -10.29 -1.56
C ARG A 172 23.71 -11.49 -1.92
N PHE A 173 23.07 -11.43 -3.09
CA PHE A 173 22.31 -12.55 -3.65
C PHE A 173 22.99 -13.09 -4.91
N PRO A 174 23.01 -14.42 -5.12
CA PRO A 174 23.44 -15.00 -6.39
C PRO A 174 22.58 -14.50 -7.55
N GLN A 175 23.18 -14.43 -8.74
CA GLN A 175 22.50 -13.95 -9.94
C GLN A 175 21.53 -15.02 -10.49
N LEU A 176 20.30 -15.01 -9.98
CA LEU A 176 19.19 -15.85 -10.45
C LEU A 176 18.24 -15.00 -11.30
N ARG A 177 18.61 -14.77 -12.56
CA ARG A 177 17.84 -13.94 -13.50
C ARG A 177 16.96 -14.80 -14.40
N LEU A 178 15.82 -14.24 -14.78
CA LEU A 178 14.93 -14.81 -15.81
C LEU A 178 15.50 -14.61 -17.21
N SER A 179 15.16 -15.53 -18.12
CA SER A 179 15.40 -15.41 -19.56
C SER A 179 14.65 -14.23 -20.16
N ARG A 180 14.99 -13.84 -21.41
CA ARG A 180 14.26 -12.79 -22.13
C ARG A 180 12.79 -13.18 -22.34
N LYS A 181 12.54 -14.42 -22.74
CA LYS A 181 11.19 -14.97 -22.98
C LYS A 181 10.33 -14.90 -21.71
N ALA A 182 10.88 -15.30 -20.57
CA ALA A 182 10.17 -15.27 -19.28
C ALA A 182 9.80 -13.87 -18.78
N ARG A 183 10.46 -12.80 -19.28
CA ARG A 183 10.17 -11.41 -18.90
C ARG A 183 9.18 -10.73 -19.84
N GLN A 184 8.89 -11.32 -21.00
CA GLN A 184 7.94 -10.76 -21.95
C GLN A 184 6.54 -10.81 -21.35
N LYS A 185 5.80 -9.72 -21.54
CA LYS A 185 4.38 -9.63 -21.23
C LYS A 185 3.66 -9.32 -22.54
N THR A 186 2.40 -9.73 -22.63
CA THR A 186 1.57 -9.37 -23.76
C THR A 186 1.07 -7.95 -23.62
N ASP A 187 1.37 -7.12 -24.61
CA ASP A 187 0.81 -5.79 -24.77
C ASP A 187 -0.21 -5.83 -25.91
N VAL A 188 -1.48 -5.65 -25.58
CA VAL A 188 -2.60 -5.73 -26.53
C VAL A 188 -2.67 -4.48 -27.42
N PHE A 189 -2.11 -3.36 -26.94
CA PHE A 189 -2.13 -2.08 -27.67
C PHE A 189 -0.86 -1.83 -28.49
N ALA A 190 0.07 -2.79 -28.50
CA ALA A 190 1.25 -2.70 -29.33
C ALA A 190 0.90 -2.94 -30.81
N SER A 191 1.61 -2.27 -31.71
CA SER A 191 1.36 -2.32 -33.16
C SER A 191 1.52 -3.71 -33.75
N ASP A 192 2.35 -4.55 -33.14
CA ASP A 192 2.66 -5.92 -33.56
C ASP A 192 1.66 -6.96 -33.03
N TYR A 193 0.73 -6.59 -32.15
CA TYR A 193 -0.24 -7.52 -31.56
C TYR A 193 -1.13 -8.20 -32.60
N VAL A 194 -1.58 -7.46 -33.62
CA VAL A 194 -2.45 -7.99 -34.69
C VAL A 194 -1.75 -9.04 -35.55
N ALA A 195 -0.43 -8.93 -35.70
CA ALA A 195 0.38 -9.88 -36.47
C ALA A 195 0.74 -11.15 -35.66
N GLY A 196 0.39 -11.20 -34.37
CA GLY A 196 0.69 -12.33 -33.50
C GLY A 196 -0.14 -13.57 -33.83
N ILE A 197 0.51 -14.73 -33.88
CA ILE A 197 -0.15 -16.03 -34.06
C ILE A 197 -1.01 -16.39 -32.84
N SER A 198 -0.59 -15.95 -31.65
CA SER A 198 -1.25 -16.18 -30.37
C SER A 198 -1.58 -14.83 -29.71
N PRO A 199 -2.79 -14.68 -29.13
CA PRO A 199 -3.15 -13.50 -28.33
C PRO A 199 -2.34 -13.34 -27.03
N PHE A 200 -1.55 -14.35 -26.64
CA PHE A 200 -0.80 -14.39 -25.39
C PHE A 200 0.69 -14.62 -25.63
N ALA A 201 1.53 -13.96 -24.83
CA ALA A 201 2.96 -14.20 -24.80
C ALA A 201 3.25 -15.63 -24.34
N GLU A 202 4.21 -16.29 -24.98
CA GLU A 202 4.58 -17.66 -24.67
C GLU A 202 5.36 -17.77 -23.36
N ASN A 203 5.04 -18.81 -22.59
CA ASN A 203 5.78 -19.12 -21.36
C ASN A 203 7.16 -19.74 -21.66
N ASP A 204 8.13 -19.43 -20.81
CA ASP A 204 9.44 -20.08 -20.83
C ASP A 204 9.42 -21.33 -19.95
N ILE A 205 9.51 -22.50 -20.60
CA ILE A 205 9.58 -23.81 -19.96
C ILE A 205 10.91 -24.54 -20.19
N SER A 206 11.72 -24.08 -21.15
CA SER A 206 12.93 -24.78 -21.59
C SER A 206 14.21 -24.26 -20.94
N SER A 207 14.22 -23.01 -20.47
CA SER A 207 15.43 -22.44 -19.91
C SER A 207 15.82 -23.07 -18.57
N ARG A 208 17.12 -23.01 -18.24
CA ARG A 208 17.63 -23.43 -16.93
C ARG A 208 16.96 -22.66 -15.79
N SER A 209 16.61 -21.38 -15.99
CA SER A 209 15.89 -20.58 -15.00
C SER A 209 14.47 -21.10 -14.73
N ALA A 210 13.81 -21.67 -15.74
CA ALA A 210 12.50 -22.31 -15.58
C ALA A 210 12.60 -23.57 -14.71
N THR A 211 13.60 -24.42 -14.96
CA THR A 211 13.87 -25.61 -14.13
C THR A 211 14.19 -25.25 -12.67
N LEU A 212 14.95 -24.16 -12.46
CA LEU A 212 15.28 -23.65 -11.12
C LEU A 212 14.10 -22.92 -10.44
N GLN A 213 12.97 -22.76 -11.13
CA GLN A 213 11.78 -22.07 -10.66
C GLN A 213 12.04 -20.63 -10.22
N VAL A 214 12.90 -19.91 -10.95
CA VAL A 214 13.13 -18.47 -10.72
C VAL A 214 11.82 -17.72 -10.99
N ARG A 215 11.51 -16.73 -10.15
CA ARG A 215 10.29 -15.93 -10.25
C ARG A 215 10.64 -14.45 -10.19
N ASP A 216 9.80 -13.62 -10.80
CA ASP A 216 9.92 -12.16 -10.68
C ASP A 216 9.78 -11.69 -9.23
N ASN A 217 10.59 -10.71 -8.85
CA ASN A 217 10.56 -10.11 -7.52
C ASN A 217 9.23 -9.40 -7.20
N ALA A 218 8.47 -9.02 -8.22
CA ALA A 218 7.13 -8.45 -8.08
C ALA A 218 6.09 -9.50 -7.61
N LEU A 219 6.30 -10.78 -7.91
CA LEU A 219 5.38 -11.85 -7.54
C LEU A 219 5.48 -12.19 -6.04
N GLY A 220 4.40 -12.76 -5.50
CA GLY A 220 4.39 -13.31 -4.14
C GLY A 220 4.53 -12.28 -3.02
N ALA A 221 4.29 -10.99 -3.28
CA ALA A 221 4.29 -9.95 -2.25
C ALA A 221 3.29 -10.26 -1.13
N GLY A 222 2.07 -10.67 -1.47
CA GLY A 222 1.06 -11.09 -0.49
C GLY A 222 1.48 -12.31 0.34
N ARG A 223 2.13 -13.31 -0.29
CA ARG A 223 2.64 -14.50 0.41
C ARG A 223 3.71 -14.14 1.43
N ARG A 224 4.61 -13.21 1.09
CA ARG A 224 5.68 -12.71 1.97
C ARG A 224 5.18 -11.90 3.17
N ARG A 225 3.92 -11.42 3.13
CA ARG A 225 3.28 -10.72 4.26
C ARG A 225 2.63 -11.66 5.27
N LEU A 226 2.52 -12.95 4.96
CA LEU A 226 1.96 -13.93 5.89
C LEU A 226 2.97 -14.27 6.99
N ASN A 227 2.44 -14.52 8.19
CA ASN A 227 3.23 -15.01 9.32
C ASN A 227 3.81 -16.41 9.00
N PRO A 228 5.13 -16.61 9.06
CA PRO A 228 5.77 -17.91 8.81
C PRO A 228 5.31 -19.03 9.76
N ASN A 229 4.84 -18.68 10.95
CA ASN A 229 4.40 -19.63 11.98
C ASN A 229 2.95 -20.10 11.77
N ALA A 230 2.23 -19.56 10.78
CA ALA A 230 0.84 -19.94 10.51
C ALA A 230 0.75 -21.27 9.74
N SER A 231 -0.28 -22.07 10.04
CA SER A 231 -0.53 -23.33 9.35
C SER A 231 -0.88 -23.11 7.87
N ARG A 232 -0.64 -24.13 7.05
CA ARG A 232 -0.86 -24.08 5.59
C ARG A 232 -1.61 -25.31 5.11
N LYS A 233 -2.20 -25.19 3.92
CA LYS A 233 -2.85 -26.32 3.24
C LYS A 233 -1.85 -27.46 3.03
N LYS A 234 -2.31 -28.70 3.27
CA LYS A 234 -1.50 -29.94 3.29
C LYS A 234 -0.55 -30.09 2.10
N PHE A 235 -1.04 -29.83 0.89
CA PHE A 235 -0.28 -30.05 -0.35
C PHE A 235 0.49 -28.82 -0.87
N VAL A 236 0.45 -27.69 -0.15
CA VAL A 236 1.08 -26.44 -0.61
C VAL A 236 2.45 -26.25 0.04
N LYS A 237 3.51 -26.40 -0.76
CA LYS A 237 4.88 -26.05 -0.36
C LYS A 237 5.12 -24.56 -0.59
N LYS A 238 5.07 -23.74 0.48
CA LYS A 238 5.46 -22.32 0.42
C LYS A 238 6.98 -22.21 0.60
N ARG A 239 7.61 -21.44 -0.30
CA ARG A 239 8.93 -20.83 -0.09
C ARG A 239 8.76 -19.41 0.41
#